data_AF-A0A8T2KLB6-F1
#
_entry.id   AF-A0A8T2KLB6-F1
#
_cell.length_a   1.000
_cell.length_b   1.000
_cell.length_c   1.000
_cell.angle_alpha   90.00
_cell.angle_beta   90.00
_cell.angle_gamma   90.00
#
_symmetry.space_group_name_H-M   'P 1'
#
loop_
_entity.id
_entity.type
_entity.pdbx_description
1 polymer ?
#
loop_
_entity_poly.entity_id
_entity_poly.type
_entity_poly.pdbx_seq_one_letter_code
_entity_poly.pdbx_strand_id
1 'polypeptide(L)'
;MVGKRKIKKANSAAHPAKKRSKGQLTVKPFQRNRRMSPEEEEDKEAEQSKGAYKVLGRLTVQKKHYWVKRDEVERRVKGENMSTNVFRSLLRVARKDLPKDVLNQPKSAKTRVSVFSALTEGEAQDLAEGFGAALMRHVPRYHLLDGIHEVDIAASHRTIQRIRTNFQSLGLESDFDLATHRFGPTAVEIFLSFLEETLQSTLGFMPYI
;
A
#
# COMPACT_ATOMS: atom_id res chain seq x y z
N MET A 1 -79.20 13.13 -1.28
CA MET A 1 -79.15 14.02 -2.46
C MET A 1 -77.94 14.94 -2.33
N VAL A 2 -77.09 14.94 -3.37
CA VAL A 2 -76.15 16.02 -3.78
C VAL A 2 -75.03 16.37 -2.78
N GLY A 3 -73.74 16.36 -3.10
CA GLY A 3 -73.03 16.21 -4.35
C GLY A 3 -71.60 16.76 -4.16
N LYS A 4 -70.60 15.95 -4.52
CA LYS A 4 -69.18 16.35 -4.55
C LYS A 4 -69.00 17.63 -5.37
N ARG A 5 -68.46 18.70 -4.78
CA ARG A 5 -67.95 19.85 -5.54
C ARG A 5 -66.43 19.82 -5.62
N LYS A 6 -65.98 19.66 -6.87
CA LYS A 6 -64.61 19.71 -7.38
C LYS A 6 -64.00 21.08 -7.13
N ILE A 7 -62.79 21.13 -6.59
CA ILE A 7 -61.92 22.30 -6.74
C ILE A 7 -61.15 22.13 -8.05
N LYS A 8 -61.30 23.13 -8.93
CA LYS A 8 -60.71 23.20 -10.27
C LYS A 8 -59.19 23.32 -10.20
N LYS A 9 -58.52 22.58 -11.10
CA LYS A 9 -57.14 22.85 -11.54
C LYS A 9 -57.07 24.26 -12.12
N ALA A 10 -56.08 25.03 -11.68
CA ALA A 10 -55.51 26.13 -12.46
C ALA A 10 -54.10 25.72 -12.87
N ASN A 11 -53.88 25.70 -14.18
CA ASN A 11 -52.60 25.43 -14.82
C ASN A 11 -51.65 26.61 -14.57
N SER A 12 -50.43 26.35 -14.12
CA SER A 12 -49.30 27.25 -14.35
C SER A 12 -48.12 26.48 -14.92
N ALA A 13 -47.86 26.77 -16.20
CA ALA A 13 -46.64 26.63 -16.97
C ALA A 13 -45.59 25.60 -16.51
N ALA A 14 -45.44 24.58 -17.34
CA ALA A 14 -44.30 23.67 -17.36
C ALA A 14 -42.98 24.44 -17.53
N HIS A 15 -42.08 24.32 -16.55
CA HIS A 15 -40.66 24.53 -16.82
C HIS A 15 -40.12 23.32 -17.61
N PRO A 16 -39.38 23.54 -18.71
CA PRO A 16 -38.84 22.44 -19.49
C PRO A 16 -37.75 21.73 -18.68
N ALA A 17 -38.01 20.47 -18.34
CA ALA A 17 -36.97 19.55 -17.89
C ALA A 17 -35.91 19.45 -18.99
N LYS A 18 -34.70 19.98 -18.73
CA LYS A 18 -33.53 19.72 -19.57
C LYS A 18 -33.31 18.21 -19.61
N LYS A 19 -33.71 17.57 -20.71
CA LYS A 19 -33.27 16.22 -21.08
C LYS A 19 -31.75 16.26 -21.19
N ARG A 20 -31.04 15.79 -20.15
CA ARG A 20 -29.64 15.41 -20.32
C ARG A 20 -29.63 14.22 -21.27
N SER A 21 -29.06 14.41 -22.45
CA SER A 21 -28.79 13.33 -23.38
C SER A 21 -28.00 12.25 -22.63
N LYS A 22 -28.51 11.01 -22.64
CA LYS A 22 -27.70 9.84 -22.31
C LYS A 22 -26.70 9.68 -23.44
N GLY A 23 -25.61 10.45 -23.39
CA GLY A 23 -24.39 10.14 -24.11
C GLY A 23 -23.90 8.81 -23.56
N GLN A 24 -24.28 7.73 -24.22
CA GLN A 24 -23.74 6.41 -23.99
C GLN A 24 -22.27 6.48 -24.43
N LEU A 25 -21.38 6.89 -23.52
CA LEU A 25 -19.96 6.63 -23.65
C LEU A 25 -19.81 5.10 -23.61
N THR A 26 -19.76 4.50 -24.79
CA THR A 26 -19.22 3.17 -25.00
C THR A 26 -17.77 3.21 -24.55
N VAL A 27 -17.55 2.93 -23.27
CA VAL A 27 -16.22 2.59 -22.75
C VAL A 27 -15.83 1.31 -23.50
N LYS A 28 -14.95 1.44 -24.49
CA LYS A 28 -14.36 0.29 -25.15
C LYS A 28 -13.82 -0.65 -24.05
N PRO A 29 -14.10 -1.96 -24.10
CA PRO A 29 -13.54 -2.88 -23.14
C PRO A 29 -12.02 -2.72 -23.15
N PHE A 30 -11.44 -2.48 -21.97
CA PHE A 30 -10.00 -2.40 -21.77
C PHE A 30 -9.40 -3.72 -22.26
N GLN A 31 -8.76 -3.71 -23.44
CA GLN A 31 -8.08 -4.88 -23.98
C GLN A 31 -6.86 -5.15 -23.11
N ARG A 32 -7.03 -6.11 -22.20
CA ARG A 32 -6.04 -6.55 -21.22
C ARG A 32 -5.16 -7.66 -21.79
N ASN A 33 -4.69 -7.55 -23.03
CA ASN A 33 -3.88 -8.61 -23.63
C ASN A 33 -2.49 -8.09 -24.00
N ARG A 34 -1.67 -7.82 -22.98
CA ARG A 34 -0.23 -8.03 -23.14
C ARG A 34 -0.04 -9.54 -23.07
N ARG A 35 0.28 -10.19 -24.19
CA ARG A 35 0.75 -11.59 -24.17
C ARG A 35 2.02 -11.59 -23.34
N MET A 36 2.06 -12.44 -22.32
CA MET A 36 3.29 -12.66 -21.58
C MET A 36 4.26 -13.42 -22.46
N SER A 37 5.57 -13.24 -22.23
CA SER A 37 6.55 -14.09 -22.89
C SER A 37 6.43 -15.53 -22.35
N PRO A 38 6.88 -16.54 -23.12
CA PRO A 38 6.93 -17.93 -22.64
C PRO A 38 7.66 -18.06 -21.30
N GLU A 39 8.76 -17.32 -21.14
CA GLU A 39 9.54 -17.24 -19.89
C GLU A 39 8.71 -16.65 -18.73
N GLU A 40 7.94 -15.59 -18.97
CA GLU A 40 7.06 -15.00 -17.95
C GLU A 40 5.89 -15.92 -17.57
N GLU A 41 5.45 -16.80 -18.48
CA GLU A 41 4.42 -17.81 -18.23
C GLU A 41 4.97 -18.99 -17.41
N GLU A 42 6.16 -19.48 -17.74
CA GLU A 42 6.83 -20.56 -17.02
C GLU A 42 7.19 -20.13 -15.58
N ASP A 43 7.71 -18.91 -15.39
CA ASP A 43 7.94 -18.31 -14.07
C ASP A 43 6.64 -18.14 -13.27
N LYS A 44 5.53 -17.84 -13.95
CA LYS A 44 4.20 -17.77 -13.32
C LYS A 44 3.72 -19.11 -12.83
N GLU A 45 3.81 -20.13 -13.66
CA GLU A 45 3.36 -21.47 -13.29
C GLU A 45 4.23 -22.04 -12.16
N ALA A 46 5.55 -21.81 -12.22
CA ALA A 46 6.48 -22.21 -11.17
C ALA A 46 6.19 -21.53 -9.84
N GLU A 47 6.02 -20.20 -9.79
CA GLU A 47 5.75 -19.48 -8.53
C GLU A 47 4.31 -19.68 -8.02
N GLN A 48 3.32 -19.83 -8.92
CA GLN A 48 1.96 -20.19 -8.51
C GLN A 48 1.90 -21.60 -7.93
N SER A 49 2.69 -22.55 -8.43
CA SER A 49 2.80 -23.89 -7.85
C SER A 49 3.38 -23.87 -6.42
N LYS A 50 4.19 -22.86 -6.10
CA LYS A 50 4.69 -22.58 -4.73
C LYS A 50 3.71 -21.79 -3.87
N GLY A 51 2.57 -21.38 -4.42
CA GLY A 51 1.54 -20.60 -3.74
C GLY A 51 1.78 -19.09 -3.71
N ALA A 52 2.58 -18.56 -4.65
CA ALA A 52 2.75 -17.12 -4.84
C ALA A 52 1.83 -16.57 -5.95
N TYR A 53 1.32 -15.35 -5.76
CA TYR A 53 0.35 -14.73 -6.66
C TYR A 53 0.96 -13.50 -7.34
N LYS A 54 0.93 -13.46 -8.69
CA LYS A 54 1.36 -12.27 -9.45
C LYS A 54 0.24 -11.22 -9.43
N VAL A 55 0.50 -10.09 -8.79
CA VAL A 55 -0.46 -8.98 -8.63
C VAL A 55 0.07 -7.74 -9.32
N LEU A 56 -0.80 -7.02 -10.03
CA LEU A 56 -0.46 -5.71 -10.59
C LEU A 56 -0.48 -4.66 -9.47
N GLY A 57 0.63 -3.93 -9.31
CA GLY A 57 0.76 -2.85 -8.33
C GLY A 57 -0.32 -1.77 -8.47
N ARG A 58 -0.72 -1.18 -7.34
CA ARG A 58 -1.73 -0.11 -7.29
C ARG A 58 -1.15 1.27 -7.49
N LEU A 59 0.03 1.55 -6.94
CA LEU A 59 0.75 2.82 -7.00
C LEU A 59 1.64 2.90 -8.25
N THR A 60 1.86 1.79 -8.95
CA THR A 60 2.80 1.76 -10.07
C THR A 60 2.26 2.56 -11.27
N VAL A 61 2.96 3.64 -11.63
CA VAL A 61 2.75 4.33 -12.93
C VAL A 61 3.20 3.43 -14.09
N GLN A 62 4.11 2.48 -13.82
CA GLN A 62 4.77 1.60 -14.80
C GLN A 62 4.17 0.18 -14.91
N LYS A 63 3.00 -0.08 -14.32
CA LYS A 63 2.36 -1.43 -14.35
C LYS A 63 3.28 -2.56 -13.84
N LYS A 64 4.11 -2.28 -12.84
CA LYS A 64 4.98 -3.28 -12.20
C LYS A 64 4.10 -4.33 -11.51
N HIS A 65 4.54 -5.58 -11.60
CA HIS A 65 3.89 -6.71 -10.96
C HIS A 65 4.69 -7.12 -9.72
N TYR A 66 3.98 -7.56 -8.69
CA TYR A 66 4.54 -8.04 -7.45
C TYR A 66 4.12 -9.49 -7.20
N TRP A 67 4.98 -10.24 -6.51
CA TRP A 67 4.70 -11.59 -6.07
C TRP A 67 4.23 -11.53 -4.62
N VAL A 68 2.95 -11.85 -4.40
CA VAL A 68 2.40 -12.05 -3.05
C VAL A 68 2.68 -13.49 -2.66
N LYS A 69 3.66 -13.69 -1.76
CA LYS A 69 4.10 -15.03 -1.31
C LYS A 69 3.17 -15.59 -0.23
N ARG A 70 3.26 -16.89 0.03
CA ARG A 70 2.47 -17.58 1.06
C ARG A 70 2.59 -16.92 2.44
N ASP A 71 3.78 -16.48 2.84
CA ASP A 71 3.98 -15.84 4.15
C ASP A 71 3.22 -14.50 4.27
N GLU A 72 3.16 -13.73 3.19
CA GLU A 72 2.35 -12.50 3.13
C GLU A 72 0.86 -12.85 3.19
N VAL A 73 0.43 -13.92 2.51
CA VAL A 73 -0.95 -14.42 2.63
C VAL A 73 -1.26 -14.76 4.09
N GLU A 74 -0.41 -15.53 4.75
CA GLU A 74 -0.62 -15.95 6.13
C GLU A 74 -0.71 -14.75 7.08
N ARG A 75 0.19 -13.77 6.97
CA ARG A 75 0.15 -12.54 7.78
C ARG A 75 -1.12 -11.73 7.56
N ARG A 76 -1.55 -11.56 6.31
CA ARG A 76 -2.81 -10.84 6.01
C ARG A 76 -4.04 -11.57 6.54
N VAL A 77 -4.06 -12.88 6.39
CA VAL A 77 -5.19 -13.71 6.81
C VAL A 77 -5.28 -13.79 8.34
N LYS A 78 -4.19 -14.18 8.99
CA LYS A 78 -4.16 -14.47 10.43
C LYS A 78 -3.81 -13.25 11.27
N GLY A 79 -2.76 -12.51 10.90
CA GLY A 79 -2.29 -11.35 11.64
C GLY A 79 -3.23 -10.15 11.52
N GLU A 80 -3.64 -9.80 10.30
CA GLU A 80 -4.50 -8.62 10.07
C GLU A 80 -6.00 -8.92 10.10
N ASN A 81 -6.38 -10.19 10.18
CA ASN A 81 -7.78 -10.63 10.09
C ASN A 81 -8.47 -10.11 8.81
N MET A 82 -7.73 -10.16 7.68
CA MET A 82 -8.16 -9.64 6.39
C MET A 82 -9.28 -10.49 5.79
N SER A 83 -10.46 -9.89 5.59
CA SER A 83 -11.58 -10.61 5.00
C SER A 83 -11.28 -11.09 3.57
N THR A 84 -11.89 -12.21 3.19
CA THR A 84 -11.83 -12.77 1.83
C THR A 84 -12.11 -11.73 0.75
N ASN A 85 -13.01 -10.77 0.99
CA ASN A 85 -13.35 -9.72 0.03
C ASN A 85 -12.22 -8.70 -0.16
N VAL A 86 -11.56 -8.28 0.93
CA VAL A 86 -10.43 -7.36 0.88
C VAL A 86 -9.25 -8.04 0.21
N PHE A 87 -8.96 -9.28 0.61
CA PHE A 87 -7.88 -10.07 0.01
C PHE A 87 -8.10 -10.34 -1.49
N ARG A 88 -9.34 -10.64 -1.89
CA ARG A 88 -9.71 -10.74 -3.32
C ARG A 88 -9.47 -9.45 -4.08
N SER A 89 -9.80 -8.31 -3.48
CA SER A 89 -9.56 -7.00 -4.08
C SER A 89 -8.07 -6.73 -4.26
N LEU A 90 -7.25 -7.08 -3.27
CA LEU A 90 -5.78 -7.01 -3.36
C LEU A 90 -5.26 -7.79 -4.56
N LEU A 91 -5.56 -9.09 -4.63
CA LEU A 91 -5.03 -9.97 -5.67
C LEU A 91 -5.63 -9.71 -7.06
N ARG A 92 -6.81 -9.09 -7.14
CA ARG A 92 -7.57 -8.87 -8.40
C ARG A 92 -7.87 -10.16 -9.16
N VAL A 93 -8.10 -11.26 -8.43
CA VAL A 93 -8.45 -12.57 -8.97
C VAL A 93 -9.92 -12.93 -8.72
N ALA A 94 -10.43 -13.94 -9.43
CA ALA A 94 -11.77 -14.45 -9.16
C ALA A 94 -11.75 -15.23 -7.82
N ARG A 95 -12.90 -15.31 -7.16
CA ARG A 95 -13.02 -15.98 -5.85
C ARG A 95 -12.57 -17.45 -5.90
N LYS A 96 -12.80 -18.13 -7.03
CA LYS A 96 -12.42 -19.53 -7.25
C LYS A 96 -10.90 -19.75 -7.30
N ASP A 97 -10.13 -18.71 -7.59
CA ASP A 97 -8.67 -18.74 -7.73
C ASP A 97 -7.96 -18.30 -6.44
N LEU A 98 -8.72 -18.13 -5.34
CA LEU A 98 -8.16 -17.77 -4.03
C LEU A 98 -7.63 -18.99 -3.27
N PRO A 99 -6.62 -18.81 -2.41
CA PRO A 99 -6.18 -19.85 -1.48
C PRO A 99 -7.34 -20.43 -0.65
N LYS A 100 -7.33 -21.75 -0.41
CA LYS A 100 -8.38 -22.43 0.37
C LYS A 100 -8.46 -21.92 1.81
N ASP A 101 -7.31 -21.62 2.40
CA ASP A 101 -7.15 -20.98 3.70
C ASP A 101 -7.79 -19.59 3.78
N VAL A 102 -7.79 -18.81 2.69
CA VAL A 102 -8.52 -17.54 2.60
C VAL A 102 -10.04 -17.75 2.46
N LEU A 103 -10.44 -18.79 1.72
CA LEU A 103 -11.86 -19.12 1.48
C LEU A 103 -12.55 -19.71 2.71
N ASN A 104 -11.79 -20.45 3.53
CA ASN A 104 -12.29 -21.15 4.71
C ASN A 104 -12.24 -20.29 5.98
N GLN A 105 -11.84 -19.02 5.87
CA GLN A 105 -11.83 -18.14 7.03
C GLN A 105 -13.24 -17.96 7.61
N PRO A 106 -13.36 -17.89 8.95
CA PRO A 106 -14.57 -17.40 9.58
C PRO A 106 -14.94 -16.02 9.02
N LYS A 107 -16.23 -15.74 8.85
CA LYS A 107 -16.70 -14.39 8.49
C LYS A 107 -16.30 -13.43 9.62
N SER A 108 -15.20 -12.70 9.46
CA SER A 108 -14.72 -11.81 10.51
C SER A 108 -15.63 -10.59 10.66
N ALA A 109 -15.84 -10.15 11.90
CA ALA A 109 -16.73 -9.03 12.21
C ALA A 109 -16.11 -7.67 11.87
N LYS A 110 -14.77 -7.55 11.90
CA LYS A 110 -14.01 -6.33 11.59
C LYS A 110 -12.62 -6.68 11.06
N THR A 111 -12.35 -6.35 9.79
CA THR A 111 -11.00 -6.38 9.23
C THR A 111 -10.20 -5.18 9.73
N ARG A 112 -8.93 -5.38 10.12
CA ARG A 112 -7.99 -4.29 10.38
C ARG A 112 -7.49 -3.73 9.03
N VAL A 113 -8.35 -2.97 8.35
CA VAL A 113 -7.98 -2.30 7.09
C VAL A 113 -7.25 -0.99 7.42
N SER A 114 -6.04 -0.83 6.92
CA SER A 114 -5.35 0.45 6.85
C SER A 114 -5.25 0.92 5.40
N VAL A 115 -4.75 2.15 5.20
CA VAL A 115 -4.44 2.66 3.86
C VAL A 115 -3.40 1.77 3.16
N PHE A 116 -2.48 1.18 3.92
CA PHE A 116 -1.45 0.29 3.41
C PHE A 116 -1.98 -1.09 3.02
N SER A 117 -3.15 -1.51 3.51
CA SER A 117 -3.78 -2.78 3.13
C SER A 117 -4.13 -2.90 1.66
N ALA A 118 -4.16 -1.78 0.93
CA ALA A 118 -4.33 -1.79 -0.52
C ALA A 118 -3.07 -2.26 -1.26
N LEU A 119 -1.89 -2.12 -0.67
CA LEU A 119 -0.59 -2.41 -1.28
C LEU A 119 -0.22 -3.88 -1.02
N THR A 120 0.59 -4.46 -1.90
CA THR A 120 1.34 -5.69 -1.58
C THR A 120 2.54 -5.35 -0.69
N GLU A 121 3.12 -6.33 0.02
CA GLU A 121 4.34 -6.07 0.82
C GLU A 121 5.50 -5.56 -0.07
N GLY A 122 5.63 -6.10 -1.28
CA GLY A 122 6.63 -5.62 -2.23
C GLY A 122 6.39 -4.18 -2.70
N GLU A 123 5.13 -3.77 -2.84
CA GLU A 123 4.78 -2.38 -3.18
C GLU A 123 4.98 -1.43 -1.99
N ALA A 124 4.69 -1.89 -0.78
CA ALA A 124 5.00 -1.17 0.46
C ALA A 124 6.52 -0.99 0.65
N GLN A 125 7.32 -1.99 0.28
CA GLN A 125 8.78 -1.90 0.29
C GLN A 125 9.30 -0.88 -0.74
N ASP A 126 8.86 -0.97 -2.00
CA ASP A 126 9.21 0.02 -3.02
C ASP A 126 8.88 1.46 -2.58
N LEU A 127 7.75 1.64 -1.88
CA LEU A 127 7.36 2.95 -1.33
C LEU A 127 8.33 3.44 -0.25
N ALA A 128 8.79 2.55 0.64
CA ALA A 128 9.79 2.87 1.66
C ALA A 128 11.15 3.20 1.03
N GLU A 129 11.57 2.45 0.01
CA GLU A 129 12.80 2.73 -0.75
C GLU A 129 12.72 4.08 -1.48
N GLY A 130 11.57 4.39 -2.10
CA GLY A 130 11.31 5.68 -2.73
C GLY A 130 11.35 6.84 -1.72
N PHE A 131 10.85 6.62 -0.50
CA PHE A 131 11.00 7.57 0.61
C PHE A 131 12.48 7.80 0.96
N GLY A 132 13.28 6.72 1.08
CA GLY A 132 14.73 6.83 1.31
C GLY A 132 15.46 7.60 0.21
N ALA A 133 15.15 7.31 -1.06
CA ALA A 133 15.71 8.04 -2.19
C ALA A 133 15.35 9.54 -2.15
N ALA A 134 14.13 9.87 -1.71
CA ALA A 134 13.71 11.25 -1.54
C ALA A 134 14.48 11.95 -0.41
N LEU A 135 14.71 11.27 0.73
CA LEU A 135 15.54 11.80 1.83
C LEU A 135 16.94 12.16 1.30
N MET A 136 17.59 11.21 0.64
CA MET A 136 18.94 11.37 0.10
C MET A 136 19.05 12.51 -0.92
N ARG A 137 18.01 12.71 -1.73
CA ARG A 137 18.01 13.71 -2.80
C ARG A 137 17.66 15.11 -2.32
N HIS A 138 16.75 15.22 -1.36
CA HIS A 138 16.08 16.48 -1.05
C HIS A 138 16.39 17.03 0.34
N VAL A 139 16.99 16.23 1.23
CA VAL A 139 17.30 16.68 2.58
C VAL A 139 18.79 17.01 2.68
N PRO A 140 19.16 18.29 2.89
CA PRO A 140 20.54 18.67 3.05
C PRO A 140 21.08 18.13 4.39
N ARG A 141 22.08 17.24 4.31
CA ARG A 141 22.66 16.56 5.49
C ARG A 141 23.24 17.52 6.53
N TYR A 142 23.83 18.64 6.09
CA TYR A 142 24.42 19.62 7.00
C TYR A 142 23.35 20.31 7.87
N HIS A 143 22.21 20.67 7.30
CA HIS A 143 21.10 21.29 8.04
C HIS A 143 20.45 20.35 9.05
N LEU A 144 20.53 19.04 8.83
CA LEU A 144 19.96 18.04 9.72
C LEU A 144 20.65 17.98 11.08
N LEU A 145 21.91 18.43 11.14
CA LEU A 145 22.73 18.43 12.35
C LEU A 145 22.80 19.82 12.99
N ASP A 146 22.08 20.81 12.47
CA ASP A 146 22.06 22.16 13.03
C ASP A 146 21.67 22.09 14.52
N GLY A 147 22.56 22.57 15.39
CA GLY A 147 22.39 22.53 16.85
C GLY A 147 22.92 21.28 17.56
N ILE A 148 23.49 20.29 16.84
CA ILE A 148 24.20 19.16 17.43
C ILE A 148 25.70 19.48 17.43
N HIS A 149 26.29 19.66 18.61
CA HIS A 149 27.73 19.89 18.74
C HIS A 149 28.53 18.62 18.49
N GLU A 150 29.76 18.75 18.00
CA GLU A 150 30.63 17.59 17.69
C GLU A 150 30.81 16.64 18.88
N VAL A 151 30.93 17.20 20.08
CA VAL A 151 31.04 16.45 21.35
C VAL A 151 29.83 15.56 21.62
N ASP A 152 28.67 15.91 21.07
CA ASP A 152 27.39 15.20 21.26
C ASP A 152 27.11 14.17 20.16
N ILE A 153 27.92 14.11 19.09
CA ILE A 153 27.68 13.19 17.98
C ILE A 153 27.67 11.73 18.47
N ALA A 154 28.62 11.35 19.32
CA ALA A 154 28.69 9.99 19.85
C ALA A 154 27.47 9.64 20.74
N ALA A 155 26.96 10.61 21.51
CA ALA A 155 25.74 10.44 22.29
C ALA A 155 24.49 10.33 21.40
N SER A 156 24.43 11.14 20.34
CA SER A 156 23.35 11.12 19.34
C SER A 156 23.31 9.79 18.59
N HIS A 157 24.46 9.29 18.14
CA HIS A 157 24.57 7.98 17.49
C HIS A 157 24.09 6.84 18.40
N ARG A 158 24.51 6.83 19.68
CA ARG A 158 24.02 5.84 20.67
C ARG A 158 22.51 5.92 20.87
N THR A 159 21.95 7.13 20.86
CA THR A 159 20.50 7.33 20.98
C THR A 159 19.75 6.74 19.78
N ILE A 160 20.25 6.98 18.56
CA ILE A 160 19.65 6.40 17.34
C ILE A 160 19.71 4.87 17.37
N GLN A 161 20.86 4.29 17.73
CA GLN A 161 20.99 2.83 17.88
C GLN A 161 20.01 2.28 18.93
N ARG A 162 19.81 3.00 20.04
CA ARG A 162 18.82 2.60 21.05
C ARG A 162 17.39 2.65 20.51
N ILE A 163 17.04 3.68 19.75
CA ILE A 163 15.73 3.78 19.08
C ILE A 163 15.55 2.62 18.10
N ARG A 164 16.57 2.31 17.28
CA ARG A 164 16.56 1.17 16.37
C ARG A 164 16.29 -0.13 17.12
N THR A 165 17.02 -0.42 18.20
CA THR A 165 16.80 -1.63 19.01
C THR A 165 15.37 -1.69 19.56
N ASN A 166 14.82 -0.55 20.02
CA ASN A 166 13.45 -0.51 20.52
C ASN A 166 12.44 -0.86 19.40
N PHE A 167 12.62 -0.33 18.18
CA PHE A 167 11.76 -0.69 17.04
C PHE A 167 11.91 -2.16 16.66
N GLN A 168 13.13 -2.70 16.62
CA GLN A 168 13.37 -4.12 16.34
C GLN A 168 12.74 -5.03 17.41
N SER A 169 12.72 -4.60 18.67
CA SER A 169 12.12 -5.35 19.78
C SER A 169 10.60 -5.47 19.70
N LEU A 170 9.93 -4.66 18.86
CA LEU A 170 8.50 -4.83 18.59
C LEU A 170 8.21 -6.16 17.88
N GLY A 171 9.21 -6.70 17.17
CA GLY A 171 9.10 -7.96 16.45
C GLY A 171 8.36 -7.86 15.11
N LEU A 172 8.49 -8.95 14.36
CA LEU A 172 7.65 -9.20 13.19
C LEU A 172 6.21 -9.39 13.68
N GLU A 173 5.23 -8.83 12.96
CA GLU A 173 3.80 -8.89 13.33
C GLU A 173 3.37 -8.00 14.51
N SER A 174 4.19 -7.03 14.92
CA SER A 174 3.72 -5.95 15.80
C SER A 174 2.50 -5.22 15.19
N ASP A 175 1.66 -4.60 16.03
CA ASP A 175 0.52 -3.80 15.53
C ASP A 175 0.97 -2.72 14.53
N PHE A 176 2.17 -2.15 14.71
CA PHE A 176 2.75 -1.19 13.77
C PHE A 176 3.14 -1.83 12.43
N ASP A 177 3.78 -3.01 12.45
CA ASP A 177 4.15 -3.77 11.26
C ASP A 177 2.92 -4.17 10.45
N LEU A 178 1.92 -4.78 11.11
CA LEU A 178 0.67 -5.23 10.52
C LEU A 178 -0.17 -4.05 9.98
N ALA A 179 -0.31 -2.98 10.76
CA ALA A 179 -1.09 -1.81 10.33
C ALA A 179 -0.45 -1.08 9.15
N THR A 180 0.87 -1.19 8.96
CA THR A 180 1.58 -0.51 7.87
C THR A 180 1.98 -1.43 6.73
N HIS A 181 1.64 -2.72 6.76
CA HIS A 181 2.02 -3.68 5.72
C HIS A 181 3.53 -3.68 5.48
N ARG A 182 4.30 -3.70 6.58
CA ARG A 182 5.78 -3.60 6.60
C ARG A 182 6.38 -2.28 6.11
N PHE A 183 5.60 -1.37 5.53
CA PHE A 183 6.10 -0.04 5.15
C PHE A 183 6.70 0.69 6.35
N GLY A 184 6.00 0.72 7.48
CA GLY A 184 6.37 1.50 8.66
C GLY A 184 7.74 1.10 9.21
N PRO A 185 7.95 -0.17 9.63
CA PRO A 185 9.26 -0.63 10.09
C PRO A 185 10.38 -0.41 9.07
N THR A 186 10.11 -0.64 7.79
CA THR A 186 11.10 -0.44 6.72
C THR A 186 11.48 1.03 6.56
N ALA A 187 10.49 1.93 6.55
CA ALA A 187 10.71 3.37 6.42
C ALA A 187 11.44 3.94 7.65
N VAL A 188 11.15 3.44 8.85
CA VAL A 188 11.88 3.80 10.07
C VAL A 188 13.34 3.37 9.97
N GLU A 189 13.62 2.13 9.57
CA GLU A 189 15.00 1.64 9.43
C GLU A 189 15.79 2.46 8.40
N ILE A 190 15.17 2.78 7.26
CA ILE A 190 15.76 3.66 6.24
C ILE A 190 16.06 5.04 6.81
N PHE A 191 15.13 5.63 7.55
CA PHE A 191 15.32 6.95 8.15
C PHE A 191 16.43 6.96 9.20
N LEU A 192 16.47 5.97 10.10
CA LEU A 192 17.50 5.87 11.12
C LEU A 192 18.89 5.65 10.50
N SER A 193 18.98 4.80 9.48
CA SER A 193 20.23 4.60 8.72
C SER A 193 20.71 5.90 8.07
N PHE A 194 19.78 6.66 7.47
CA PHE A 194 20.09 7.97 6.90
C PHE A 194 20.60 8.97 7.95
N LEU A 195 20.02 9.00 9.15
CA LEU A 195 20.51 9.84 10.25
C LEU A 195 21.89 9.40 10.74
N GLU A 196 22.14 8.10 10.87
CA GLU A 196 23.44 7.56 11.27
C GLU A 196 24.54 7.90 10.27
N GLU A 197 24.28 7.70 8.98
CA GLU A 197 25.21 8.11 7.92
C GLU A 197 25.51 9.61 7.97
N THR A 198 24.48 10.41 8.24
CA THR A 198 24.61 11.86 8.34
C THR A 198 25.54 12.24 9.50
N LEU A 199 25.37 11.64 10.69
CA LEU A 199 26.25 11.85 11.85
C LEU A 199 27.68 11.32 11.64
N GLN A 200 27.83 10.17 10.99
CA GLN A 200 29.14 9.57 10.73
C GLN A 200 29.95 10.36 9.70
N SER A 201 29.28 10.93 8.69
CA SER A 201 29.94 11.78 7.69
C SER A 201 30.62 13.02 8.31
N THR A 202 30.15 13.47 9.48
CA THR A 202 30.70 14.61 10.22
C THR A 202 31.97 14.26 11.03
N LEU A 203 32.17 12.98 11.40
CA LEU A 203 33.28 12.52 12.25
C LEU A 203 34.57 12.17 11.49
N GLY A 204 34.59 12.25 10.16
CA GLY A 204 35.82 12.11 9.37
C GLY A 204 35.86 10.97 8.35
N PHE A 205 34.91 10.95 7.42
CA PHE A 205 35.14 10.37 6.09
C PHE A 205 34.50 11.28 5.02
N MET A 206 35.16 12.39 4.74
CA MET A 206 35.15 13.00 3.42
C MET A 206 36.36 12.41 2.66
N PRO A 207 36.11 11.59 1.64
CA PRO A 207 36.72 11.93 0.36
C PRO A 207 35.67 11.93 -0.75
N TYR A 208 35.48 13.13 -1.34
CA TYR A 208 34.90 13.44 -2.66
C TYR A 208 33.43 13.04 -2.89
N ILE A 209 32.59 13.89 -3.48
CA ILE A 209 32.75 14.67 -4.72
C ILE A 209 32.28 16.12 -4.52
#